data_AF-A0A932DL05-F1
#
_entry.id   AF-A0A932DL05-F1
#
_cell.length_a   1.000
_cell.length_b   1.000
_cell.length_c   1.000
_cell.angle_alpha   90.00
_cell.angle_beta   90.00
_cell.angle_gamma   90.00
#
_symmetry.space_group_name_H-M   'P 1'
#
loop_
_entity.id
_entity.type
_entity.pdbx_description
1 polymer ?
#
loop_
_entity_poly.entity_id
_entity_poly.type
_entity_poly.pdbx_seq_one_letter_code
_entity_poly.pdbx_strand_id
1 'polypeptide(L)'
;LGGIRDMKNVPDLVFVVDVRHEHTAVREANIMSVPIIALVDTNCDPSDVDYVIPANDDAIRAIKLIVGKMADAVIEGRALYKETHGGESEKGEGGQYAESEEKDETLLGAATLAKLASGELAFDEEPVAAAPTAPDGPSAPAAADAPSAASAVEEV
;
A
#
# COMPACT_ATOMS: atom_id res chain seq x y z
N LEU A 1 8.08 2.39 14.57
CA LEU A 1 6.74 3.01 14.42
C LEU A 1 6.55 3.43 12.96
N GLY A 2 6.19 2.48 12.07
CA GLY A 2 5.89 2.80 10.66
C GLY A 2 4.41 3.15 10.49
N GLY A 3 3.53 2.19 10.76
CA GLY A 3 2.09 2.31 10.47
C GLY A 3 1.33 3.40 11.23
N ILE A 4 1.79 3.81 12.42
CA ILE A 4 1.14 4.88 13.19
C ILE A 4 1.67 6.28 12.89
N ARG A 5 2.73 6.40 12.07
CA ARG A 5 3.37 7.68 11.76
C ARG A 5 2.46 8.56 10.90
N ASP A 6 1.71 7.95 10.00
CA ASP A 6 0.87 8.66 9.04
C ASP A 6 -0.58 8.84 9.53
N MET A 7 -0.90 8.35 10.75
CA MET A 7 -2.22 8.54 11.35
C MET A 7 -2.36 9.92 11.99
N LYS A 8 -3.31 10.71 11.48
CA LYS A 8 -3.65 12.04 12.01
C LYS A 8 -4.75 12.02 13.07
N ASN A 9 -5.63 11.01 13.01
CA ASN A 9 -6.80 10.87 13.87
C ASN A 9 -6.77 9.50 14.57
N VAL A 10 -7.58 9.38 15.63
CA VAL A 10 -7.84 8.09 16.27
C VAL A 10 -8.60 7.17 15.31
N PRO A 11 -8.36 5.85 15.35
CA PRO A 11 -9.08 4.91 14.50
C PRO A 11 -10.54 4.78 14.95
N ASP A 12 -11.47 4.79 13.99
CA ASP A 12 -12.90 4.54 14.24
C ASP A 12 -13.22 3.05 14.42
N LEU A 13 -12.30 2.16 14.01
CA LEU A 13 -12.41 0.71 14.14
C LEU A 13 -11.03 0.08 14.12
N VAL A 14 -10.83 -0.99 14.91
CA VAL A 14 -9.57 -1.74 14.93
C VAL A 14 -9.82 -3.18 14.51
N PHE A 15 -8.93 -3.69 13.65
CA PHE A 15 -8.85 -5.11 13.30
C PHE A 15 -7.66 -5.75 14.02
N VAL A 16 -7.92 -6.77 14.85
CA VAL A 16 -6.90 -7.45 15.66
C VAL A 16 -6.76 -8.90 15.22
N VAL A 17 -5.52 -9.34 15.08
CA VAL A 17 -5.17 -10.76 14.87
C VAL A 17 -4.62 -11.27 16.20
N ASP A 18 -5.12 -12.42 16.66
CA ASP A 18 -4.69 -13.05 17.92
C ASP A 18 -4.94 -12.16 19.15
N VAL A 19 -6.17 -12.22 19.66
CA VAL A 19 -6.65 -11.46 20.84
C VAL A 19 -5.83 -11.79 22.09
N ARG A 20 -5.34 -13.03 22.19
CA ARG A 20 -4.60 -13.49 23.38
C ARG A 20 -3.22 -12.86 23.45
N HIS A 21 -2.50 -12.75 22.34
CA HIS A 21 -1.20 -12.07 22.31
C HIS A 21 -1.37 -10.55 22.35
N GLU A 22 -2.38 -10.00 21.68
CA GLU A 22 -2.64 -8.55 21.57
C GLU A 22 -3.64 -7.99 22.59
N HIS A 23 -3.69 -8.57 23.80
CA HIS A 23 -4.61 -8.18 24.87
C HIS A 23 -4.52 -6.69 25.27
N THR A 24 -3.34 -6.07 25.17
CA THR A 24 -3.14 -4.65 25.46
C THR A 24 -3.88 -3.78 24.45
N ALA A 25 -3.80 -4.11 23.16
CA ALA A 25 -4.49 -3.37 22.10
C ALA A 25 -6.01 -3.47 22.26
N VAL A 26 -6.51 -4.65 22.61
CA VAL A 26 -7.94 -4.88 22.89
C VAL A 26 -8.40 -4.05 24.08
N ARG A 27 -7.60 -4.03 25.16
CA ARG A 27 -7.91 -3.22 26.35
C ARG A 27 -7.91 -1.73 26.06
N GLU A 28 -6.94 -1.22 25.30
CA GLU A 28 -6.86 0.18 24.92
C GLU A 28 -8.01 0.59 24.01
N ALA A 29 -8.36 -0.25 23.03
CA ALA A 29 -9.52 -0.03 22.16
C ALA A 29 -10.83 0.01 22.96
N ASN A 30 -11.01 -0.90 23.92
CA ASN A 30 -12.18 -0.91 24.81
C ASN A 30 -12.25 0.36 25.70
N ILE A 31 -11.12 0.86 26.20
CA ILE A 31 -11.09 2.12 26.97
C ILE A 31 -11.47 3.32 26.08
N MET A 32 -10.98 3.35 24.84
CA MET A 32 -11.28 4.39 23.87
C MET A 32 -12.67 4.24 23.23
N SER A 33 -13.41 3.18 23.56
CA SER A 33 -14.72 2.85 22.97
C SER A 33 -14.66 2.67 21.45
N VAL A 34 -13.55 2.16 20.94
CA VAL A 34 -13.37 1.86 19.51
C VAL A 34 -13.82 0.42 19.27
N PRO A 35 -14.74 0.17 18.32
CA PRO A 35 -15.22 -1.18 18.01
C PRO A 35 -14.10 -2.07 17.48
N ILE A 36 -14.13 -3.33 17.91
CA ILE A 36 -13.07 -4.31 17.66
C ILE A 36 -13.60 -5.44 16.78
N ILE A 37 -12.95 -5.64 15.63
CA ILE A 37 -13.09 -6.86 14.83
C ILE A 37 -11.86 -7.73 15.11
N ALA A 38 -12.04 -8.98 15.52
CA ALA A 38 -10.91 -9.85 15.78
C ALA A 38 -11.05 -11.28 15.25
N LEU A 39 -9.90 -11.87 14.93
CA LEU A 39 -9.79 -13.30 14.66
C LEU A 39 -9.71 -14.08 15.97
N VAL A 40 -10.58 -15.08 16.11
CA VAL A 40 -10.67 -15.92 17.31
C VAL A 40 -10.50 -17.38 16.93
N ASP A 41 -9.52 -18.03 17.53
CA ASP A 41 -9.34 -19.48 17.52
C ASP A 41 -9.76 -20.08 18.88
N THR A 42 -9.61 -21.39 19.04
CA THR A 42 -9.95 -22.22 20.21
C THR A 42 -9.32 -21.78 21.53
N ASN A 43 -8.29 -20.93 21.50
CA ASN A 43 -7.51 -20.49 22.65
C ASN A 43 -7.79 -19.03 23.06
N CYS A 44 -8.71 -18.35 22.39
CA CYS A 44 -9.03 -16.93 22.60
C CYS A 44 -10.45 -16.79 23.17
N ASP A 45 -10.62 -15.90 24.17
CA ASP A 45 -11.92 -15.56 24.73
C ASP A 45 -12.58 -14.45 23.90
N PRO A 46 -13.75 -14.68 23.28
CA PRO A 46 -14.41 -13.69 22.41
C PRO A 46 -15.17 -12.58 23.16
N SER A 47 -15.14 -12.58 24.49
CA SER A 47 -15.99 -11.71 25.32
C SER A 47 -15.67 -10.22 25.18
N ASP A 48 -14.42 -9.89 24.89
CA ASP A 48 -13.91 -8.50 24.80
C ASP A 48 -13.88 -7.97 23.35
N VAL A 49 -14.55 -8.66 22.41
CA VAL A 49 -14.55 -8.36 20.97
C VAL A 49 -15.99 -8.18 20.48
N ASP A 50 -16.25 -7.09 19.73
CA ASP A 50 -17.58 -6.81 19.19
C ASP A 50 -17.94 -7.69 17.99
N TYR A 51 -16.98 -7.88 17.08
CA TYR A 51 -17.16 -8.65 15.86
C TYR A 51 -16.13 -9.77 15.76
N VAL A 52 -16.60 -10.99 16.02
CA VAL A 52 -15.76 -12.17 16.08
C VAL A 52 -15.74 -12.89 14.72
N ILE A 53 -14.54 -13.15 14.21
CA ILE A 53 -14.31 -13.97 13.03
C ILE A 53 -13.63 -15.28 13.48
N PRO A 54 -14.35 -16.42 13.47
CA PRO A 54 -13.76 -17.69 13.83
C PRO A 54 -12.77 -18.12 12.73
N ALA A 55 -11.49 -18.15 13.05
CA ALA A 55 -10.43 -18.50 12.12
C ALA A 55 -9.18 -19.00 12.88
N ASN A 56 -8.34 -19.77 12.21
CA ASN A 56 -7.04 -20.17 12.74
C ASN A 56 -6.05 -18.99 12.63
N ASP A 57 -5.59 -18.50 13.78
CA ASP A 57 -4.65 -17.38 13.91
C ASP A 57 -3.17 -17.80 13.93
N ASP A 58 -2.85 -19.06 14.26
CA ASP A 58 -1.49 -19.60 14.23
C ASP A 58 -0.95 -19.77 12.79
N ALA A 59 -1.84 -20.00 11.82
CA ALA A 59 -1.45 -20.32 10.46
C ALA A 59 -1.25 -19.06 9.59
N ILE A 60 0.00 -18.80 9.18
CA ILE A 60 0.33 -17.68 8.28
C ILE A 60 -0.50 -17.66 6.97
N ARG A 61 -0.84 -18.84 6.43
CA ARG A 61 -1.68 -18.93 5.22
C ARG A 61 -3.11 -18.48 5.49
N ALA A 62 -3.66 -18.82 6.66
CA ALA A 62 -5.00 -18.39 7.06
C ALA A 62 -5.02 -16.89 7.32
N ILE A 63 -4.07 -16.36 8.09
CA ILE A 63 -3.94 -14.91 8.33
C ILE A 63 -3.84 -14.15 7.01
N LYS A 64 -2.94 -14.55 6.10
CA LYS A 64 -2.78 -13.88 4.80
C LYS A 64 -4.06 -13.90 3.98
N LEU A 65 -4.80 -15.01 4.00
CA LEU A 65 -6.06 -15.13 3.28
C LEU A 65 -7.11 -14.17 3.86
N ILE A 66 -7.29 -14.15 5.17
CA ILE A 66 -8.29 -13.31 5.83
C ILE A 66 -7.92 -11.83 5.69
N VAL A 67 -6.69 -11.45 6.06
CA VAL A 67 -6.22 -10.07 5.97
C VAL A 67 -6.27 -9.56 4.53
N GLY A 68 -5.89 -10.39 3.56
CA GLY A 68 -6.00 -10.05 2.14
C GLY A 68 -7.45 -9.74 1.74
N LYS A 69 -8.41 -10.58 2.13
CA LYS A 69 -9.82 -10.33 1.86
C LYS A 69 -10.39 -9.12 2.59
N MET A 70 -9.94 -8.86 3.81
CA MET A 70 -10.31 -7.64 4.53
C MET A 70 -9.76 -6.39 3.85
N ALA A 71 -8.52 -6.44 3.35
CA ALA A 71 -7.92 -5.33 2.60
C ALA A 71 -8.68 -5.05 1.29
N ASP A 72 -9.02 -6.10 0.53
CA ASP A 72 -9.85 -5.99 -0.68
C ASP A 72 -11.19 -5.33 -0.35
N ALA A 73 -11.87 -5.79 0.71
CA ALA A 73 -13.16 -5.24 1.16
C ALA A 73 -13.07 -3.76 1.58
N VAL A 74 -11.97 -3.34 2.22
CA VAL A 74 -11.75 -1.93 2.58
C VAL A 74 -11.55 -1.07 1.32
N ILE A 75 -10.82 -1.57 0.32
CA ILE A 75 -10.61 -0.84 -0.94
C ILE A 75 -11.94 -0.69 -1.69
N GLU A 76 -12.71 -1.77 -1.82
CA GLU A 76 -14.04 -1.76 -2.44
C GLU A 76 -15.00 -0.83 -1.69
N GLY A 77 -15.05 -0.92 -0.36
CA GLY A 77 -15.87 -0.06 0.49
C GLY A 77 -15.52 1.43 0.34
N ARG A 78 -14.23 1.76 0.21
CA ARG A 78 -13.79 3.14 -0.05
C ARG A 78 -14.20 3.63 -1.43
N ALA A 79 -14.18 2.77 -2.46
CA ALA A 79 -14.64 3.13 -3.80
C ALA A 79 -16.15 3.40 -3.80
N LEU A 80 -16.95 2.49 -3.23
CA LEU A 80 -18.40 2.63 -3.11
C LEU A 80 -18.80 3.85 -2.28
N TYR A 81 -18.10 4.15 -1.19
CA TYR A 81 -18.35 5.34 -0.38
C TYR A 81 -18.17 6.62 -1.21
N LYS A 82 -17.11 6.69 -2.04
CA LYS A 82 -16.88 7.82 -2.94
C LYS A 82 -17.97 7.93 -4.02
N GLU A 83 -18.45 6.82 -4.56
CA GLU A 83 -19.50 6.84 -5.59
C GLU A 83 -20.87 7.25 -5.03
N THR A 84 -21.20 6.79 -3.83
CA THR A 84 -22.51 7.03 -3.20
C THR A 84 -22.61 8.38 -2.49
N HIS A 85 -21.51 8.87 -1.91
CA HIS A 85 -21.48 10.10 -1.13
C HIS A 85 -20.66 11.22 -1.80
N GLY A 86 -20.17 11.01 -3.03
CA GLY A 86 -19.36 11.96 -3.80
C GLY A 86 -20.08 13.23 -4.28
N GLY A 87 -21.27 13.52 -3.75
CA GLY A 87 -22.04 14.74 -4.05
C GLY A 87 -21.77 15.90 -3.09
N GLU A 88 -21.59 15.68 -1.79
CA GLU A 88 -21.47 16.76 -0.81
C GLU A 88 -20.68 16.31 0.42
N SER A 89 -19.35 16.55 0.43
CA SER A 89 -18.62 17.10 1.59
C SER A 89 -17.12 17.20 1.26
N GLU A 90 -16.58 18.40 1.49
CA GLU A 90 -15.22 18.81 1.21
C GLU A 90 -14.15 18.10 2.06
N LYS A 91 -12.94 18.01 1.49
CA LYS A 91 -11.62 18.14 2.14
C LYS A 91 -11.45 17.49 3.53
N GLY A 92 -11.43 16.16 3.56
CA GLY A 92 -10.69 15.39 4.56
C GLY A 92 -9.39 14.87 3.94
N GLU A 93 -8.26 15.35 4.42
CA GLU A 93 -6.93 15.07 3.90
C GLU A 93 -6.61 13.56 3.82
N GLY A 94 -6.18 13.09 2.65
CA GLY A 94 -5.79 11.70 2.44
C GLY A 94 -5.20 11.44 1.07
N GLY A 95 -4.02 12.02 0.81
CA GLY A 95 -3.00 11.59 -0.15
C GLY A 95 -3.45 11.13 -1.54
N GLN A 96 -3.61 12.06 -2.48
CA GLN A 96 -3.43 11.75 -3.90
C GLN A 96 -1.93 11.83 -4.20
N TYR A 97 -1.28 10.68 -4.37
CA TYR A 97 -0.13 10.60 -5.28
C TYR A 97 -0.68 10.38 -6.68
N ALA A 98 -1.16 11.47 -7.27
CA ALA A 98 -1.22 11.58 -8.72
C ALA A 98 0.03 12.39 -9.08
N GLU A 99 1.03 11.74 -9.66
CA GLU A 99 2.07 12.43 -10.41
C GLU A 99 1.39 13.03 -11.65
N SER A 100 0.73 14.16 -11.46
CA SER A 100 0.27 15.00 -12.54
C SER A 100 1.42 15.95 -12.85
N GLU A 101 1.93 15.89 -14.07
CA GLU A 101 2.77 16.91 -14.70
C GLU A 101 1.97 18.22 -14.81
N GLU A 102 1.63 18.82 -13.67
CA GLU A 102 1.10 20.16 -13.57
C GLU A 102 2.28 21.09 -13.82
N LYS A 103 2.35 21.67 -15.02
CA LYS A 103 3.43 22.55 -15.44
C LYS A 103 3.67 23.64 -14.40
N ASP A 104 4.93 23.80 -13.99
CA ASP A 104 5.42 24.79 -13.01
C ASP A 104 4.92 26.22 -13.27
N GLU A 105 4.55 26.53 -14.51
CA GLU A 105 3.93 27.79 -14.95
C GLU A 105 2.61 28.11 -14.24
N THR A 106 1.87 27.10 -13.78
CA THR A 106 0.57 27.28 -13.10
C THR A 106 0.71 27.56 -11.61
N LEU A 107 1.83 27.12 -11.00
CA LEU A 107 2.09 27.26 -9.57
C LEU A 107 2.88 28.53 -9.23
N LEU A 108 3.62 29.08 -10.20
CA LEU A 108 4.42 30.28 -10.04
C LEU A 108 3.57 31.52 -10.33
N GLY A 109 3.28 32.33 -9.30
CA GLY A 109 2.59 33.60 -9.46
C GLY A 109 3.31 34.58 -10.40
N ALA A 110 2.62 35.61 -10.88
CA ALA A 110 3.15 36.57 -11.86
C ALA A 110 4.51 37.18 -11.45
N ALA A 111 4.77 37.31 -10.15
CA ALA A 111 6.02 37.83 -9.61
C ALA A 111 7.22 36.89 -9.78
N THR A 112 7.02 35.56 -9.72
CA THR A 112 8.10 34.58 -9.91
C THR A 112 8.39 34.36 -11.38
N LEU A 113 7.37 34.36 -12.23
CA LEU A 113 7.52 34.23 -13.69
C LEU A 113 8.27 35.43 -14.28
N ALA A 114 7.99 36.64 -13.78
CA ALA A 114 8.72 37.85 -14.17
C ALA A 114 10.20 37.80 -13.76
N LYS A 115 10.54 37.16 -12.63
CA LYS A 115 11.93 37.04 -12.14
C LYS A 115 12.74 35.98 -12.87
N LEU A 116 12.11 34.90 -13.34
CA LEU A 116 12.75 33.96 -14.26
C LEU A 116 12.99 34.62 -15.62
N ALA A 117 12.02 35.39 -16.13
CA ALA A 117 12.14 36.10 -17.40
C ALA A 117 13.21 37.22 -17.37
N SER A 118 13.43 37.85 -16.21
CA SER A 118 14.44 38.89 -16.05
C SER A 118 15.87 38.36 -15.85
N GLY A 119 16.05 37.02 -15.75
CA GLY A 119 17.36 36.39 -15.57
C GLY A 119 18.03 36.67 -14.21
N GLU A 120 17.27 37.15 -13.22
CA GLU A 120 17.82 37.56 -11.91
C GLU A 120 18.01 36.38 -10.94
N LEU A 121 17.50 35.20 -11.29
CA LEU A 121 17.70 33.94 -10.57
C LEU A 121 18.58 33.00 -11.41
N ALA A 122 19.87 33.28 -11.45
CA ALA A 122 20.85 32.32 -11.94
C ALA A 122 21.08 31.26 -10.85
N PHE A 123 20.56 30.05 -11.08
CA PHE A 123 21.04 28.87 -10.38
C PHE A 123 22.32 28.45 -11.10
N ASP A 124 23.47 28.51 -10.43
CA ASP A 124 24.71 27.91 -10.94
C ASP A 124 24.50 26.40 -11.06
N GLU A 125 24.05 25.95 -12.24
CA GLU A 125 24.22 24.58 -12.68
C GLU A 125 25.71 24.35 -12.94
N GLU A 126 26.39 23.69 -12.00
CA GLU A 126 27.61 22.95 -12.34
C GLU A 126 27.24 21.88 -13.39
N PRO A 127 27.91 21.83 -14.54
CA PRO A 127 27.52 20.95 -15.64
C PRO A 127 27.84 19.51 -15.29
N VAL A 128 26.81 18.66 -15.14
CA VAL A 128 27.00 17.21 -15.19
C VAL A 128 27.39 16.85 -16.62
N ALA A 129 28.67 16.52 -16.78
CA ALA A 129 29.33 16.27 -18.06
C ALA A 129 28.56 15.27 -18.96
N ALA A 130 28.29 15.71 -20.18
CA ALA A 130 27.86 14.86 -21.28
C ALA A 130 29.05 14.06 -21.85
N ALA A 131 28.88 12.75 -22.01
CA ALA A 131 29.68 11.88 -22.89
C ALA A 131 28.88 10.59 -23.21
N PRO A 132 29.11 9.90 -24.33
CA PRO A 132 28.41 10.16 -25.60
C PRO A 132 27.68 8.92 -26.15
N THR A 133 26.77 9.16 -27.08
CA THR A 133 26.03 8.15 -27.87
C THR A 133 26.82 7.61 -29.08
N ALA A 134 26.52 6.34 -29.42
CA ALA A 134 26.63 5.61 -30.72
C ALA A 134 27.78 4.58 -30.87
N PRO A 135 27.70 3.54 -31.75
CA PRO A 135 26.64 3.13 -32.69
C PRO A 135 26.31 1.59 -32.72
N ASP A 136 25.41 1.21 -33.65
CA ASP A 136 24.86 -0.11 -34.02
C ASP A 136 25.82 -1.32 -34.21
N GLY A 137 25.30 -2.54 -33.98
CA GLY A 137 25.71 -3.77 -34.70
C GLY A 137 25.60 -5.10 -33.92
N PRO A 138 24.97 -6.17 -34.48
CA PRO A 138 24.60 -7.39 -33.74
C PRO A 138 25.67 -8.50 -33.75
N SER A 139 25.70 -9.32 -32.69
CA SER A 139 26.39 -10.61 -32.67
C SER A 139 25.57 -11.64 -31.88
N ALA A 140 25.11 -12.67 -32.58
CA ALA A 140 24.53 -13.91 -32.05
C ALA A 140 25.66 -14.85 -31.50
N PRO A 141 25.49 -16.17 -31.24
CA PRO A 141 24.31 -17.00 -30.87
C PRO A 141 24.57 -18.00 -29.68
N ALA A 142 23.54 -18.79 -29.34
CA ALA A 142 23.56 -20.25 -29.03
C ALA A 142 23.58 -20.82 -27.58
N ALA A 143 22.65 -21.78 -27.38
CA ALA A 143 22.65 -23.00 -26.54
C ALA A 143 22.40 -22.84 -25.01
N ALA A 144 21.65 -23.68 -24.27
CA ALA A 144 20.98 -24.99 -24.47
C ALA A 144 19.86 -25.08 -23.38
N ASP A 145 18.63 -25.47 -23.69
CA ASP A 145 18.04 -26.83 -23.84
C ASP A 145 17.73 -27.57 -22.52
N ALA A 146 16.47 -28.05 -22.45
CA ALA A 146 15.82 -28.71 -21.34
C ALA A 146 16.00 -30.25 -21.41
N PRO A 147 15.91 -31.00 -20.30
CA PRO A 147 15.74 -32.44 -20.40
C PRO A 147 14.26 -32.83 -20.33
N SER A 148 13.75 -33.32 -21.45
CA SER A 148 12.68 -34.30 -21.54
C SER A 148 13.29 -35.70 -21.41
N ALA A 149 12.83 -36.51 -20.46
CA ALA A 149 13.15 -37.93 -20.39
C ALA A 149 11.88 -38.74 -20.71
N ALA A 150 11.91 -39.44 -21.85
CA ALA A 150 10.93 -40.42 -22.26
C ALA A 150 11.45 -41.85 -21.99
N SER A 151 10.59 -42.63 -21.36
CA SER A 151 10.43 -44.10 -21.38
C SER A 151 11.44 -44.99 -22.11
N ALA A 152 11.83 -46.09 -21.46
CA ALA A 152 11.89 -47.41 -22.10
C ALA A 152 11.68 -48.56 -21.08
N VAL A 153 10.96 -49.57 -21.56
CA VAL A 153 10.42 -50.83 -21.02
C VAL A 153 11.52 -51.88 -20.76
N GLU A 154 11.36 -52.81 -19.79
CA GLU A 154 11.30 -54.29 -20.00
C GLU A 154 11.49 -55.15 -18.72
N GLU A 155 10.82 -56.31 -18.75
CA GLU A 155 10.64 -57.49 -17.87
C GLU A 155 11.55 -57.78 -16.65
N VAL A 156 10.96 -58.30 -15.55
CA VAL A 156 10.77 -59.75 -15.18
C VAL A 156 9.85 -59.84 -13.96
#